data_AF-A0A1X0Q697-F1
#
_entry.id   AF-A0A1X0Q697-F1
#
_cell.length_a   1.000
_cell.length_b   1.000
_cell.length_c   1.000
_cell.angle_alpha   90.00
_cell.angle_beta   90.00
_cell.angle_gamma   90.00
#
_symmetry.space_group_name_H-M   'P 1'
#
loop_
_entity.id
_entity.type
_entity.pdbx_description
1 polymer ?
#
loop_
_entity_poly.entity_id
_entity_poly.type
_entity_poly.pdbx_seq_one_letter_code
_entity_poly.pdbx_strand_id
1 'polypeptide(L)'
;MILDLAKIIREDFLQQNGYSDYDNYCPFDKTKKMASNIAFYYKCTLSSLKTVKWSELKIKTSKILYELTQMKFLKANDNFITKLQSLRDEIEEKFKSEE
;
A
#
# COMPACT_ATOMS: atom_id res chain seq x y z
N MET A 1 7.91 -4.23 11.58
CA MET A 1 7.63 -3.01 10.79
C MET A 1 8.53 -2.93 9.57
N ILE A 2 9.83 -2.60 9.70
CA ILE A 2 10.71 -2.36 8.54
C ILE A 2 10.79 -3.60 7.64
N LEU A 3 10.99 -4.79 8.22
CA LEU A 3 11.05 -6.04 7.45
C LEU A 3 9.71 -6.38 6.77
N ASP A 4 8.58 -6.10 7.42
CA ASP A 4 7.25 -6.34 6.84
C ASP A 4 7.00 -5.42 5.64
N LEU A 5 7.36 -4.13 5.74
CA LEU A 5 7.24 -3.19 4.61
C LEU A 5 8.23 -3.51 3.49
N ALA A 6 9.47 -3.88 3.83
CA ALA A 6 10.47 -4.28 2.85
C ALA A 6 10.01 -5.50 2.05
N LYS A 7 9.29 -6.43 2.70
CA LYS A 7 8.67 -7.57 2.02
C LYS A 7 7.64 -7.12 0.98
N ILE A 8 6.74 -6.20 1.32
CA ILE A 8 5.73 -5.64 0.39
C ILE A 8 6.41 -4.94 -0.79
N ILE A 9 7.45 -4.12 -0.53
CA ILE A 9 8.19 -3.45 -1.60
C ILE A 9 8.80 -4.48 -2.55
N ARG A 10 9.41 -5.54 -2.02
CA ARG A 10 10.06 -6.57 -2.84
C ARG A 10 9.07 -7.41 -3.64
N GLU A 11 7.98 -7.87 -3.02
CA GLU A 11 7.07 -8.89 -3.58
C GLU A 11 5.88 -8.30 -4.35
N ASP A 12 5.51 -7.04 -4.06
CA ASP A 12 4.29 -6.42 -4.62
C ASP A 12 4.53 -5.12 -5.38
N PHE A 13 5.70 -4.49 -5.22
CA PHE A 13 6.07 -3.30 -5.99
C PHE A 13 7.17 -3.56 -7.03
N LEU A 14 8.28 -4.18 -6.61
CA LEU A 14 9.44 -4.43 -7.49
C LEU A 14 9.27 -5.67 -8.36
N GLN A 15 8.57 -6.69 -7.87
CA GLN A 15 8.32 -7.90 -8.63
C GLN A 15 7.16 -7.67 -9.61
N GLN A 16 7.46 -7.73 -10.90
CA GLN A 16 6.44 -7.65 -11.96
C GLN A 16 6.40 -8.93 -12.79
N ASN A 17 5.19 -9.40 -13.11
CA ASN A 17 4.98 -10.56 -13.97
C ASN A 17 4.64 -10.14 -15.41
N GLY A 18 5.65 -10.15 -16.28
CA GLY A 18 5.53 -9.79 -17.69
C GLY A 18 4.55 -10.65 -18.52
N TYR A 19 4.18 -11.84 -18.05
CA TYR A 19 3.21 -12.71 -18.73
C TYR A 19 1.76 -12.46 -18.32
N SER A 20 1.50 -11.59 -17.35
CA SER A 20 0.16 -11.37 -16.80
C SER A 20 -0.55 -10.18 -17.45
N ASP A 21 -1.86 -10.29 -17.67
CA ASP A 21 -2.66 -9.23 -18.30
C ASP A 21 -2.80 -7.95 -17.45
N TYR A 22 -2.42 -7.99 -16.17
CA TYR A 22 -2.54 -6.89 -15.23
C TYR A 22 -1.18 -6.26 -14.85
N ASP A 23 -0.08 -6.93 -15.18
CA ASP A 23 1.29 -6.56 -14.79
C ASP A 23 2.31 -6.73 -15.93
N ASN A 24 1.85 -6.93 -17.16
CA ASN A 24 2.69 -6.94 -18.37
C ASN A 24 3.27 -5.55 -18.69
N TYR A 25 2.52 -4.50 -18.35
CA TYR A 25 2.91 -3.11 -18.53
C TYR A 25 2.28 -2.25 -17.44
N CYS A 26 3.12 -1.64 -16.61
CA CYS A 26 2.68 -0.75 -15.53
C CYS A 26 2.83 0.72 -15.97
N PRO A 27 1.73 1.48 -16.12
CA PRO A 27 1.81 2.91 -16.40
C PRO A 27 2.57 3.67 -15.31
N PHE A 28 3.20 4.79 -15.70
CA PHE A 28 3.97 5.61 -14.76
C PHE A 28 3.12 6.13 -13.59
N ASP A 29 1.89 6.56 -13.86
CA ASP A 29 0.98 7.06 -12.81
C ASP A 29 0.60 5.96 -11.80
N LYS A 30 0.41 4.72 -12.26
CA LYS A 30 0.17 3.56 -11.38
C LYS A 30 1.40 3.34 -10.48
N THR A 31 2.59 3.29 -11.07
CA THR A 31 3.86 3.10 -10.33
C THR A 31 4.06 4.20 -9.28
N LYS A 32 3.89 5.47 -9.66
CA LYS A 32 4.04 6.63 -8.77
C LYS A 32 3.05 6.58 -7.60
N LYS A 33 1.78 6.26 -7.86
CA LYS A 33 0.75 6.18 -6.83
C LYS A 33 0.97 4.99 -5.88
N MET A 34 1.35 3.83 -6.40
CA MET A 34 1.70 2.65 -5.58
C MET A 34 2.85 2.98 -4.61
N ALA A 35 3.94 3.56 -5.12
CA ALA A 35 5.07 3.96 -4.29
C ALA A 35 4.66 5.01 -3.24
N SER A 36 3.85 6.00 -3.65
CA SER A 36 3.35 7.05 -2.75
C SER A 36 2.49 6.48 -1.61
N ASN A 37 1.65 5.49 -1.88
CA ASN A 37 0.80 4.87 -0.86
C ASN A 37 1.59 4.02 0.13
N ILE A 38 2.57 3.24 -0.34
CA ILE A 38 3.49 2.48 0.52
C ILE A 38 4.27 3.44 1.43
N ALA A 39 4.82 4.52 0.86
CA ALA A 39 5.56 5.53 1.61
C ALA A 39 4.67 6.30 2.61
N PHE A 40 3.41 6.54 2.27
CA PHE A 40 2.45 7.19 3.17
C PHE A 40 2.11 6.29 4.36
N TYR A 41 1.78 5.02 4.10
CA TYR A 41 1.55 4.04 5.17
C TYR A 41 2.75 3.90 6.10
N TYR A 42 3.98 3.90 5.56
CA TYR A 42 5.21 3.91 6.37
C TYR A 42 5.26 5.11 7.32
N LYS A 43 4.98 6.33 6.81
CA LYS A 43 5.03 7.56 7.60
C LYS A 43 3.99 7.55 8.72
N CYS A 44 2.75 7.17 8.42
CA CYS A 44 1.69 7.06 9.42
C CYS A 44 2.05 6.04 10.50
N THR A 45 2.52 4.86 10.09
CA THR A 45 2.98 3.80 10.99
C THR A 45 4.11 4.27 11.89
N LEU A 46 5.10 4.99 11.35
CA LEU A 46 6.23 5.51 12.10
C LEU A 46 5.80 6.49 13.18
N SER A 47 4.80 7.34 12.90
CA SER A 47 4.23 8.26 13.88
C SER A 47 3.50 7.51 15.00
N SER A 48 2.63 6.55 14.66
CA SER A 48 1.87 5.77 15.65
C SER A 48 2.72 4.81 16.48
N LEU A 49 3.91 4.42 15.99
CA LEU A 49 4.84 3.56 16.74
C LEU A 49 5.34 4.18 18.04
N LYS A 50 5.23 5.51 18.19
CA LYS A 50 5.56 6.22 19.44
C LYS A 50 4.57 5.87 20.56
N THR A 51 3.34 5.52 20.21
CA THR A 51 2.23 5.29 21.15
C THR A 51 1.85 3.81 21.23
N VAL A 52 1.93 3.07 20.12
CA VAL A 52 1.43 1.70 19.99
C VAL A 52 2.53 0.75 19.49
N LYS A 53 2.55 -0.48 20.01
CA LYS A 53 3.47 -1.54 19.55
C LYS A 53 3.10 -1.99 18.13
N TRP A 54 4.12 -2.28 17.31
CA TRP A 54 3.94 -2.77 15.94
C TRP A 54 2.99 -3.97 15.81
N SER A 55 3.06 -4.94 16.72
CA SER A 55 2.24 -6.16 16.64
C SER A 55 0.74 -5.86 16.68
N GLU A 56 0.32 -4.91 17.52
CA GLU A 56 -1.08 -4.50 17.64
C GLU A 56 -1.52 -3.70 16.41
N LEU A 57 -0.69 -2.74 15.99
CA LEU A 57 -0.95 -1.92 14.81
C LEU A 57 -1.06 -2.75 13.53
N LYS A 58 -0.24 -3.80 13.40
CA LYS A 58 -0.31 -4.75 12.28
C LYS A 58 -1.64 -5.49 12.22
N ILE A 59 -2.22 -5.86 13.37
CA ILE A 59 -3.53 -6.51 13.43
C ILE A 59 -4.62 -5.53 13.00
N LYS A 60 -4.60 -4.31 13.54
CA LYS A 60 -5.59 -3.27 13.21
C LYS A 60 -5.54 -2.80 11.75
N THR A 61 -4.34 -2.76 11.17
CA THR A 61 -4.10 -2.34 9.77
C THR A 61 -3.97 -3.52 8.80
N SER A 62 -4.30 -4.74 9.21
CA SER A 62 -4.22 -5.96 8.38
C SER A 62 -4.97 -5.83 7.06
N LYS A 63 -6.17 -5.22 7.07
CA LYS A 63 -6.94 -4.93 5.86
C LYS A 63 -6.19 -4.00 4.90
N ILE A 64 -5.60 -2.92 5.42
CA ILE A 64 -4.82 -1.96 4.62
C ILE A 64 -3.57 -2.63 4.02
N LEU A 65 -2.87 -3.46 4.82
CA LEU A 65 -1.70 -4.21 4.33
C LEU A 65 -2.09 -5.16 3.19
N TYR A 66 -3.25 -5.81 3.29
CA TYR A 66 -3.78 -6.62 2.22
C TYR A 66 -4.06 -5.78 0.97
N GLU A 67 -4.75 -4.65 1.09
CA GLU A 67 -5.03 -3.76 -0.05
C GLU A 67 -3.75 -3.22 -0.71
N LEU A 68 -2.71 -2.89 0.07
CA LEU A 68 -1.39 -2.49 -0.46
C LEU A 68 -0.75 -3.59 -1.31
N THR A 69 -0.91 -4.86 -0.91
CA THR A 69 -0.46 -6.04 -1.67
C THR A 69 -1.28 -6.20 -2.95
N GLN A 70 -2.57 -5.86 -2.92
CA GLN A 70 -3.48 -6.01 -4.05
C GLN A 70 -3.29 -4.97 -5.16
N MET A 71 -2.57 -3.87 -4.89
CA MET A 71 -2.38 -2.79 -5.87
C MET A 71 -1.80 -3.24 -7.22
N LYS A 72 -0.96 -4.29 -7.22
CA LYS A 72 -0.34 -4.81 -8.46
C LYS A 72 -1.36 -5.42 -9.42
N PHE A 73 -2.43 -6.03 -8.91
CA PHE A 73 -3.48 -6.68 -9.70
C PHE A 73 -4.45 -5.69 -10.37
N LEU A 74 -4.36 -4.40 -10.05
CA LEU A 74 -5.16 -3.37 -10.70
C LEU A 74 -4.76 -3.23 -12.17
N LYS A 75 -5.66 -3.58 -13.08
CA LYS A 75 -5.46 -3.33 -14.51
C LYS A 75 -5.34 -1.83 -14.78
N ALA A 76 -4.52 -1.48 -15.76
CA ALA A 76 -4.35 -0.12 -16.24
C ALA A 76 -5.61 0.36 -17.02
N ASN A 77 -6.71 0.58 -16.30
CA ASN A 77 -7.94 1.21 -16.80
C ASN A 77 -8.20 2.54 -16.10
N ASP A 78 -9.12 3.36 -16.58
CA ASP A 78 -9.34 4.71 -16.00
C ASP A 78 -9.68 4.71 -14.49
N ASN A 79 -10.15 3.57 -13.95
CA ASN A 79 -10.55 3.42 -12.55
C ASN A 79 -9.40 3.13 -11.57
N PHE A 80 -8.18 2.80 -12.03
CA PHE A 80 -7.09 2.48 -11.09
C PHE A 80 -6.67 3.71 -10.26
N ILE A 81 -6.75 4.91 -10.84
CA ILE A 81 -6.36 6.16 -10.20
C ILE A 81 -7.24 6.42 -8.97
N THR A 82 -8.55 6.30 -9.16
CA THR A 82 -9.56 6.51 -8.11
C THR A 82 -9.40 5.47 -7.00
N LYS A 83 -9.16 4.20 -7.34
CA LYS A 83 -8.92 3.14 -6.35
C LYS A 83 -7.66 3.37 -5.52
N LEU A 84 -6.58 3.82 -6.16
CA LEU A 84 -5.34 4.14 -5.44
C LEU A 84 -5.50 5.39 -4.56
N GLN A 85 -6.37 6.33 -4.95
CA GLN A 85 -6.73 7.48 -4.11
C GLN A 85 -7.59 7.06 -2.93
N SER A 86 -8.64 6.27 -3.14
CA SER A 86 -9.50 5.80 -2.05
C SER A 86 -8.70 5.00 -1.02
N LEU A 87 -7.74 4.17 -1.45
CA LEU A 87 -6.84 3.47 -0.53
C LEU A 87 -6.01 4.45 0.32
N ARG A 88 -5.58 5.57 -0.24
CA ARG A 88 -4.85 6.59 0.51
C ARG A 88 -5.74 7.23 1.57
N ASP A 89 -6.98 7.54 1.23
CA ASP A 89 -7.94 8.13 2.14
C ASP A 89 -8.32 7.14 3.25
N GLU A 90 -8.48 5.85 2.94
CA GLU A 90 -8.70 4.79 3.93
C GLU A 90 -7.52 4.64 4.91
N ILE A 91 -6.28 4.78 4.42
CA ILE A 91 -5.09 4.82 5.29
C ILE A 91 -5.22 6.01 6.24
N GLU A 92 -5.50 7.21 5.72
CA GLU A 92 -5.58 8.41 6.55
C GLU A 92 -6.69 8.31 7.61
N GLU A 93 -7.88 7.84 7.23
CA GLU A 93 -9.01 7.66 8.15
C GLU A 93 -8.67 6.65 9.26
N LYS A 94 -8.05 5.52 8.90
CA LYS A 94 -7.72 4.50 9.89
C LYS A 94 -6.68 4.98 10.90
N PHE A 95 -5.67 5.72 10.44
CA PHE A 95 -4.66 6.27 11.34
C PHE A 95 -5.17 7.45 12.18
N LYS A 96 -6.11 8.26 11.67
CA LYS A 96 -6.82 9.28 12.46
C LYS A 96 -7.72 8.68 13.54
N SER A 97 -8.35 7.54 13.26
CA SER A 97 -9.18 6.84 14.25
C SER A 97 -8.39 6.20 15.41
N GLU A 98 -7.06 6.14 15.28
CA GLU A 98 -6.16 5.54 16.28
C GLU A 98 -5.31 6.56 17.06
N GLU A 99 -5.48 7.85 16.79
CA GLU A 99 -4.92 8.97 17.57
C GLU A 99 -5.87 9.38 18.69
#